data_AF-A0A554IZH5-F1
#
_entry.id   AF-A0A554IZH5-F1
#
_cell.length_a   1.000
_cell.length_b   1.000
_cell.length_c   1.000
_cell.angle_alpha   90.00
_cell.angle_beta   90.00
_cell.angle_gamma   90.00
#
_symmetry.space_group_name_H-M   'P 1'
#
loop_
_entity.id
_entity.type
_entity.pdbx_description
1 polymer ?
#
loop_
_entity_poly.entity_id
_entity_poly.type
_entity_poly.pdbx_seq_one_letter_code
_entity_poly.pdbx_strand_id
1 'polypeptide(L)'
;MITGRVVPHIYSFLTNTLPNYLKVGDTYRPVDERLNEWRKYYKDLQEISRHKATINDEVFFRDHAVHAYLTRNGIAQVPFDASKNVHSKEFF
;
A
#
# COMPACT_ATOMS: atom_id res chain seq x y z
N MET A 1 -0.68 -28.12 -11.81
CA MET A 1 -0.30 -27.49 -10.52
C MET A 1 -1.17 -26.27 -10.34
N ILE A 2 -2.19 -26.35 -9.47
CA ILE A 2 -2.97 -25.18 -9.07
C ILE A 2 -2.12 -24.48 -8.01
N THR A 3 -1.38 -23.44 -8.40
CA THR A 3 -0.62 -22.60 -7.47
C THR A 3 -1.63 -21.91 -6.53
N GLY A 4 -1.52 -22.22 -5.24
CA GLY A 4 -2.51 -21.85 -4.22
C GLY A 4 -2.91 -20.37 -4.28
N ARG A 5 -4.20 -20.12 -4.06
CA ARG A 5 -4.80 -18.77 -3.98
C ARG A 5 -4.10 -18.00 -2.86
N VAL A 6 -3.17 -17.11 -3.22
CA VAL A 6 -2.49 -16.27 -2.22
C VAL A 6 -3.51 -15.30 -1.66
N VAL A 7 -3.66 -15.31 -0.34
CA VAL A 7 -4.56 -14.40 0.37
C VAL A 7 -4.06 -12.97 0.15
N PRO A 8 -4.85 -12.07 -0.46
CA PRO A 8 -4.42 -10.70 -0.67
C PRO A 8 -4.29 -9.98 0.67
N HIS A 9 -3.41 -9.00 0.73
CA HIS A 9 -3.18 -8.18 1.91
C HIS A 9 -3.27 -6.70 1.54
N ILE A 10 -3.84 -5.89 2.44
CA ILE A 10 -3.64 -4.45 2.48
C ILE A 10 -2.40 -4.20 3.35
N TYR A 11 -1.47 -3.41 2.84
CA TYR A 11 -0.28 -2.99 3.57
C TYR A 11 -0.15 -1.48 3.56
N SER A 12 0.57 -0.96 4.55
CA SER A 12 0.97 0.44 4.57
C SER A 12 2.38 0.64 5.10
N PHE A 13 3.03 1.71 4.63
CA PHE A 13 4.36 2.09 5.10
C PHE A 13 4.55 3.61 5.10
N LEU A 14 5.47 4.07 5.95
CA LEU A 14 6.00 5.44 5.96
C LEU A 14 7.43 5.47 5.41
N THR A 15 7.90 6.63 4.98
CA THR A 15 9.28 6.89 4.57
C THR A 15 9.62 8.35 4.91
N ASN A 16 10.85 8.64 5.31
CA ASN A 16 11.33 10.02 5.49
C ASN A 16 11.66 10.71 4.16
N THR A 17 11.72 9.96 3.06
CA THR A 17 11.81 10.52 1.70
C THR A 17 10.59 11.40 1.38
N LEU A 18 9.43 11.02 1.90
CA LEU A 18 8.17 11.75 1.83
C LEU A 18 7.64 11.91 3.27
N PRO A 19 8.16 12.87 4.03
CA PRO A 19 7.89 12.97 5.47
C PRO A 19 6.40 13.23 5.69
N ASN A 20 5.83 12.48 6.64
CA ASN A 20 4.41 12.51 7.03
C ASN A 20 3.42 11.94 6.01
N TYR A 21 3.88 11.29 4.94
CA TYR A 21 3.00 10.65 3.97
C TYR A 21 2.92 9.14 4.16
N LEU A 22 1.70 8.62 4.18
CA LEU A 22 1.37 7.21 4.30
C LEU A 22 1.12 6.61 2.92
N LYS A 23 1.89 5.59 2.54
CA LYS A 23 1.55 4.76 1.41
C LYS A 23 0.60 3.65 1.83
N VAL A 24 -0.51 3.48 1.13
CA VAL A 24 -1.44 2.36 1.32
C VAL A 24 -1.65 1.64 0.00
N GLY A 25 -1.54 0.31 -0.03
CA GLY A 25 -1.85 -0.48 -1.22
C GLY A 25 -2.23 -1.92 -0.92
N ASP A 26 -2.68 -2.65 -1.93
CA ASP A 26 -2.91 -4.10 -1.84
C ASP A 26 -1.88 -4.94 -2.60
N THR A 27 -1.78 -6.22 -2.23
CA THR A 27 -0.90 -7.17 -2.89
C THR A 27 -1.43 -8.60 -2.78
N TYR A 28 -1.38 -9.33 -3.90
CA TYR A 28 -1.54 -10.80 -3.97
C TYR A 28 -0.22 -11.55 -3.75
N ARG A 29 0.87 -10.84 -3.53
CA ARG A 29 2.20 -11.39 -3.23
C ARG A 29 2.48 -11.23 -1.73
N PRO A 30 3.43 -11.99 -1.15
CA PRO A 30 3.87 -11.75 0.22
C PRO A 30 4.17 -10.26 0.44
N VAL A 31 3.65 -9.68 1.53
CA VAL A 31 3.83 -8.26 1.84
C VAL A 31 5.32 -7.92 1.90
N ASP A 32 6.15 -8.81 2.43
CA ASP A 32 7.60 -8.63 2.50
C ASP A 32 8.27 -8.48 1.12
N GLU A 33 7.84 -9.26 0.13
CA GLU A 33 8.30 -9.09 -1.25
C GLU A 33 7.89 -7.73 -1.81
N ARG A 34 6.63 -7.34 -1.58
CA ARG A 34 6.11 -6.05 -2.06
C ARG A 34 6.83 -4.87 -1.42
N LEU A 35 7.13 -4.94 -0.13
CA LEU A 35 7.93 -3.95 0.57
C LEU A 35 9.37 -3.91 0.04
N ASN A 36 9.98 -5.07 -0.26
CA ASN A 36 11.32 -5.12 -0.87
C ASN A 36 11.39 -4.44 -2.25
N GLU A 37 10.32 -4.51 -3.04
CA GLU A 37 10.23 -3.73 -4.28
C GLU A 37 10.25 -2.23 -4.01
N TRP A 38 9.47 -1.77 -3.03
CA TRP A 38 9.43 -0.36 -2.64
C TRP A 38 10.75 0.11 -2.03
N ARG A 39 11.53 -0.75 -1.36
CA ARG A 39 12.86 -0.42 -0.82
C ARG A 39 13.87 0.03 -1.89
N LYS A 40 13.62 -0.30 -3.17
CA LYS A 40 14.42 0.21 -4.30
C LYS A 40 14.27 1.73 -4.47
N TYR A 41 13.10 2.27 -4.11
CA TYR A 41 12.77 3.69 -4.21
C TYR A 41 12.87 4.39 -2.85
N TYR A 42 12.42 3.71 -1.78
CA TYR A 42 12.30 4.24 -0.42
C TYR A 42 13.13 3.37 0.55
N LYS A 43 14.44 3.62 0.61
CA LYS A 43 15.37 2.77 1.38
C LYS A 43 15.10 2.77 2.89
N ASP A 44 14.50 3.84 3.37
CA ASP A 44 14.13 4.12 4.75
C ASP A 44 12.67 3.78 5.04
N LEU A 45 12.00 3.02 4.16
CA LEU A 45 10.60 2.68 4.39
C LEU A 45 10.43 1.81 5.64
N GLN A 46 9.41 2.14 6.42
CA GLN A 46 9.02 1.44 7.64
C GLN A 46 7.59 0.93 7.48
N GLU A 47 7.39 -0.39 7.58
CA GLU A 47 6.06 -1.01 7.60
C GLU A 47 5.27 -0.49 8.81
N ILE A 48 4.02 -0.09 8.57
CA ILE A 48 3.10 0.39 9.60
C ILE A 48 1.99 -0.61 9.85
N SER A 49 1.42 -1.18 8.79
CA SER A 49 0.33 -2.12 8.93
C SER A 49 0.30 -3.18 7.82
N ARG A 50 -0.25 -4.33 8.20
CA ARG A 50 -0.45 -5.52 7.38
C ARG A 50 -1.76 -6.16 7.80
N HIS A 51 -2.71 -6.24 6.88
CA HIS A 51 -4.01 -6.85 7.13
C HIS A 51 -4.42 -7.72 5.97
N LYS A 52 -5.01 -8.89 6.25
CA LYS A 52 -5.63 -9.71 5.21
C LYS A 52 -6.76 -8.91 4.57
N ALA A 53 -6.79 -8.89 3.26
CA ALA A 53 -7.79 -8.20 2.47
C ALA A 53 -8.96 -9.13 2.14
N THR A 54 -9.40 -9.93 3.10
CA THR A 54 -10.48 -10.93 2.96
C THR A 54 -11.61 -10.61 3.91
N ILE A 55 -12.82 -10.48 3.39
CA ILE A 55 -14.05 -10.43 4.19
C ILE A 55 -14.51 -11.87 4.47
N ASN A 56 -14.42 -12.73 3.46
CA ASN A 56 -14.61 -14.18 3.52
C ASN A 56 -13.79 -14.84 2.39
N ASP A 57 -13.98 -16.15 2.15
CA ASP A 57 -13.22 -16.90 1.14
C ASP A 57 -13.52 -16.51 -0.31
N GLU A 58 -14.58 -15.73 -0.57
CA GLU A 58 -15.01 -15.33 -1.92
C GLU A 58 -14.89 -13.82 -2.16
N VAL A 59 -14.93 -13.02 -1.09
CA VAL A 59 -14.99 -11.57 -1.13
C VAL A 59 -13.69 -10.97 -0.60
N PHE A 60 -13.01 -10.24 -1.47
CA PHE A 60 -11.78 -9.53 -1.16
C PHE A 60 -12.02 -8.03 -1.04
N PHE A 61 -11.38 -7.43 -0.06
CA PHE A 61 -11.28 -6.00 0.11
C PHE A 61 -10.11 -5.46 -0.73
N ARG A 62 -10.26 -4.26 -1.30
CA ARG A 62 -9.24 -3.63 -2.15
C ARG A 62 -8.79 -2.32 -1.52
N ASP A 63 -7.56 -1.92 -1.79
CA ASP A 63 -6.99 -0.66 -1.31
C ASP A 63 -7.81 0.57 -1.71
N HIS A 64 -8.46 0.55 -2.87
CA HIS A 64 -9.37 1.60 -3.34
C HIS A 64 -10.45 1.97 -2.30
N ALA A 65 -10.95 1.00 -1.53
CA ALA A 65 -11.92 1.28 -0.48
C ALA A 65 -11.29 2.01 0.72
N VAL A 66 -10.02 1.73 1.04
CA VAL A 66 -9.25 2.50 2.04
C VAL A 66 -8.99 3.90 1.53
N HIS A 67 -8.56 4.06 0.28
CA HIS A 67 -8.32 5.37 -0.34
C HIS A 67 -9.57 6.24 -0.28
N ALA A 68 -10.72 5.68 -0.69
CA ALA A 68 -12.00 6.36 -0.62
C ALA A 68 -12.37 6.75 0.83
N TYR A 69 -12.09 5.89 1.81
CA TYR A 69 -12.30 6.20 3.22
C TYR A 69 -11.41 7.36 3.69
N LEU A 70 -10.10 7.32 3.41
CA LEU A 70 -9.15 8.37 3.78
C LEU A 70 -9.56 9.72 3.20
N THR A 71 -9.89 9.76 1.91
CA THR A 71 -10.35 10.98 1.23
C THR A 71 -11.67 11.51 1.81
N ARG A 72 -12.63 10.64 2.12
CA ARG A 72 -13.89 11.05 2.77
C ARG A 72 -13.69 11.62 4.17
N ASN A 73 -12.62 11.21 4.87
CA ASN A 73 -12.25 11.72 6.19
C ASN A 73 -11.28 12.90 6.12
N GLY A 74 -11.10 13.52 4.94
CA GLY A 74 -10.32 14.75 4.78
C GLY A 74 -8.82 14.54 4.59
N ILE A 75 -8.35 13.30 4.40
CA ILE A 75 -6.94 13.01 4.09
C ILE A 75 -6.77 13.05 2.57
N ALA A 76 -5.98 14.02 2.09
CA ALA A 76 -5.75 14.23 0.67
C ALA A 76 -4.70 13.27 0.11
N GLN A 77 -4.91 12.79 -1.12
CA GLN A 77 -3.90 12.01 -1.83
C GLN A 77 -2.76 12.92 -2.32
N VAL A 78 -1.52 12.45 -2.18
CA VAL A 78 -0.33 13.15 -2.68
C VAL A 78 -0.29 13.09 -4.20
N PRO A 79 -0.11 14.22 -4.90
CA PRO A 79 0.09 14.22 -6.35
C PRO A 79 1.32 13.40 -6.74
N PHE A 80 1.15 12.53 -7.72
CA PHE A 80 2.28 11.80 -8.28
C PHE A 80 3.25 12.76 -8.98
N ASP A 81 4.50 12.73 -8.54
CA ASP A 81 5.58 13.56 -9.07
C ASP A 81 6.93 12.85 -8.86
N ALA A 82 7.37 12.12 -9.89
CA ALA A 82 8.64 11.41 -9.86
C ALA A 82 9.84 12.36 -9.70
N SER A 83 9.73 13.63 -10.13
CA SER A 83 10.80 14.63 -9.93
C SER A 83 10.98 15.00 -8.47
N LYS A 84 9.93 14.80 -7.65
CA LYS A 84 9.95 14.96 -6.19
C LYS A 84 10.06 13.63 -5.44
N ASN A 85 10.55 12.59 -6.10
CA ASN A 85 10.71 11.25 -5.53
C ASN A 85 9.39 10.58 -5.09
N VAL A 86 8.26 10.98 -5.67
CA VAL A 86 6.96 10.32 -5.51
C VAL A 86 6.77 9.31 -6.64
N HIS A 87 6.89 8.02 -6.32
CA HIS A 87 6.85 6.89 -7.26
C HIS A 87 5.52 6.14 -7.27
N SER A 88 4.50 6.68 -6.60
CA SER A 88 3.16 6.08 -6.54
C SER A 88 2.07 7.15 -6.40
N LYS A 89 0.90 6.88 -6.95
CA LYS A 89 -0.31 7.68 -6.74
C LYS A 89 -1.02 7.35 -5.42
N GLU A 90 -0.54 6.38 -4.65
CA GLU A 90 -1.25 5.85 -3.48
C GLU A 90 -0.66 6.33 -2.15
N PHE A 91 -0.03 7.50 -2.18
CA PHE A 91 0.42 8.21 -0.98
C PHE A 91 -0.68 9.17 -0.52
N PHE A 92 -0.82 9.30 0.79
CA PHE A 92 -1.80 10.15 1.49
C PHE A 92 -1.11 10.93 2.59
#